data_AF-A0A535NJV8-F1
#
_entry.id   AF-A0A535NJV8-F1
#
_cell.length_a   1.000
_cell.length_b   1.000
_cell.length_c   1.000
_cell.angle_alpha   90.00
_cell.angle_beta   90.00
_cell.angle_gamma   90.00
#
_symmetry.space_group_name_H-M   'P 1'
#
loop_
_entity.id
_entity.type
_entity.pdbx_description
1 polymer ?
#
loop_
_entity_poly.entity_id
_entity_poly.type
_entity_poly.pdbx_seq_one_letter_code
_entity_poly.pdbx_strand_id
1 'polypeptide(L)'
;MTTMYDSTNPFDIPQTAEMVAGYIDGVYVWPPAGWARFAGAKQWRIAVSPFTNAGNVLDVEAGAAAPSQAPGWVTMRRAAGIAPIIYVQASSWASVRLAFAAQRVPEPFYWIASYDGDPTIPAGAIAKQYADQALIAGHPHYDLSNVDANFGGGGSQIGEEVTHSEKRAWSRLAYVAGLGREPESDAVLEDWASKIADDGSNVDSVIASIIDSPEGVKHLASVRALTSATPVLVPHKHPASEAVAD
;
A
#
# COMPACT_ATOMS: atom_id res chain seq x y z
N MET A 1 13.80 18.50 -1.75
CA MET A 1 12.61 18.12 -0.98
C MET A 1 11.43 18.83 -1.60
N THR A 2 10.41 18.10 -2.08
CA THR A 2 9.21 18.70 -2.67
C THR A 2 8.04 18.34 -1.77
N THR A 3 7.24 19.33 -1.36
CA THR A 3 6.08 19.09 -0.50
C THR A 3 4.83 18.89 -1.36
N MET A 4 4.14 17.78 -1.14
CA MET A 4 2.83 17.49 -1.72
C MET A 4 1.74 17.66 -0.66
N TYR A 5 0.61 18.19 -1.07
CA TYR A 5 -0.58 18.38 -0.25
C TYR A 5 -1.69 17.45 -0.71
N ASP A 6 -2.38 16.80 0.21
CA ASP A 6 -3.56 16.00 -0.11
C ASP A 6 -4.69 16.25 0.88
N SER A 7 -5.92 16.10 0.42
CA SER A 7 -7.12 16.33 1.21
C SER A 7 -8.32 15.67 0.54
N THR A 8 -9.30 15.29 1.35
CA THR A 8 -10.64 14.88 0.88
C THR A 8 -11.41 16.05 0.25
N ASN A 9 -10.99 17.30 0.48
CA ASN A 9 -11.61 18.49 -0.07
C ASN A 9 -10.54 19.46 -0.66
N PRO A 10 -10.56 19.72 -1.97
CA PRO A 10 -9.53 20.53 -2.63
C PRO A 10 -9.51 22.00 -2.18
N PHE A 11 -10.58 22.48 -1.55
CA PHE A 11 -10.67 23.87 -1.11
C PHE A 11 -9.91 24.14 0.20
N ASP A 12 -9.53 23.09 0.92
CA ASP A 12 -8.74 23.20 2.15
C ASP A 12 -7.24 23.40 1.85
N ILE A 13 -6.79 23.00 0.66
CA ILE A 13 -5.38 23.12 0.23
C ILE A 13 -5.07 24.57 -0.22
N PRO A 14 -3.92 25.15 0.22
CA PRO A 14 -3.47 26.46 -0.23
C PRO A 14 -3.27 26.53 -1.75
N GLN A 15 -3.75 27.59 -2.41
CA GLN A 15 -3.61 27.76 -3.88
C GLN A 15 -2.15 27.83 -4.36
N THR A 16 -1.22 28.10 -3.45
CA THR A 16 0.22 28.15 -3.73
C THR A 16 0.89 26.78 -3.73
N ALA A 17 0.14 25.68 -3.47
CA ALA A 17 0.68 24.34 -3.53
C ALA A 17 1.22 24.02 -4.94
N GLU A 18 2.50 23.68 -5.03
CA GLU A 18 3.15 23.30 -6.29
C GLU A 18 2.84 21.85 -6.68
N MET A 19 2.41 21.04 -5.72
CA MET A 19 2.05 19.65 -5.89
C MET A 19 0.84 19.27 -5.03
N VAL A 20 -0.15 18.64 -5.65
CA VAL A 20 -1.36 18.15 -4.97
C VAL A 20 -1.67 16.70 -5.35
N ALA A 21 -2.26 15.95 -4.41
CA ALA A 21 -2.92 14.69 -4.70
C ALA A 21 -4.40 14.77 -4.29
N GLY A 22 -5.28 14.19 -5.11
CA GLY A 22 -6.72 14.27 -4.90
C GLY A 22 -7.45 13.06 -5.43
N TYR A 23 -8.63 12.79 -4.87
CA TYR A 23 -9.42 11.61 -5.16
C TYR A 23 -10.19 11.74 -6.48
N ILE A 24 -10.19 10.66 -7.28
CA ILE A 24 -10.90 10.60 -8.57
C ILE A 24 -12.11 9.67 -8.58
N ASP A 25 -12.32 8.94 -7.50
CA ASP A 25 -13.47 8.09 -7.26
C ASP A 25 -13.81 8.05 -5.75
N GLY A 26 -14.82 7.26 -5.38
CA GLY A 26 -15.29 7.20 -4.00
C GLY A 26 -16.09 8.43 -3.56
N VAL A 27 -16.34 8.53 -2.27
CA VAL A 27 -17.19 9.59 -1.67
C VAL A 27 -16.50 10.95 -1.62
N TYR A 28 -15.17 10.98 -1.71
CA TYR A 28 -14.35 12.19 -1.64
C TYR A 28 -13.85 12.65 -3.02
N VAL A 29 -14.47 12.16 -4.10
CA VAL A 29 -14.09 12.54 -5.47
C VAL A 29 -14.05 14.07 -5.62
N TRP A 30 -12.92 14.57 -6.07
CA TRP A 30 -12.76 16.01 -6.28
C TRP A 30 -13.60 16.47 -7.47
N PRO A 31 -14.39 17.56 -7.33
CA PRO A 31 -15.10 18.13 -8.46
C PRO A 31 -14.11 18.75 -9.46
N PRO A 32 -14.50 18.91 -10.75
CA PRO A 32 -13.64 19.55 -11.75
C PRO A 32 -13.10 20.93 -11.34
N ALA A 33 -13.89 21.72 -10.60
CA ALA A 33 -13.47 23.02 -10.07
C ALA A 33 -12.33 22.91 -9.05
N GLY A 34 -12.25 21.81 -8.30
CA GLY A 34 -11.16 21.51 -7.38
C GLY A 34 -9.85 21.28 -8.11
N TRP A 35 -9.86 20.48 -9.18
CA TRP A 35 -8.69 20.27 -10.03
C TRP A 35 -8.26 21.55 -10.76
N ALA A 36 -9.21 22.34 -11.24
CA ALA A 36 -8.93 23.60 -11.94
C ALA A 36 -8.23 24.65 -11.05
N ARG A 37 -8.48 24.62 -9.73
CA ARG A 37 -7.80 25.47 -8.74
C ARG A 37 -6.28 25.29 -8.76
N PHE A 38 -5.81 24.10 -9.15
CA PHE A 38 -4.40 23.71 -9.13
C PHE A 38 -3.85 23.50 -10.54
N ALA A 39 -4.38 24.16 -11.57
CA ALA A 39 -3.99 23.93 -12.97
C ALA A 39 -2.50 24.17 -13.27
N GLY A 40 -1.81 24.98 -12.46
CA GLY A 40 -0.36 25.18 -12.54
C GLY A 40 0.48 24.25 -11.66
N ALA A 41 -0.16 23.47 -10.79
CA ALA A 41 0.51 22.51 -9.91
C ALA A 41 0.66 21.14 -10.60
N LYS A 42 1.59 20.33 -10.11
CA LYS A 42 1.63 18.92 -10.46
C LYS A 42 0.51 18.18 -9.71
N GLN A 43 -0.27 17.35 -10.41
CA GLN A 43 -1.49 16.73 -9.88
C GLN A 43 -1.41 15.20 -9.92
N TRP A 44 -1.51 14.55 -8.76
CA TRP A 44 -1.66 13.09 -8.64
C TRP A 44 -3.10 12.71 -8.35
N ARG A 45 -3.54 11.63 -9.00
CA ARG A 45 -4.92 11.15 -8.92
C ARG A 45 -4.98 9.88 -8.09
N ILE A 46 -5.69 9.94 -6.97
CA ILE A 46 -5.87 8.86 -6.00
C ILE A 46 -7.16 8.12 -6.34
N ALA A 47 -7.05 6.81 -6.57
CA ALA A 47 -8.19 5.91 -6.62
C ALA A 47 -8.34 5.21 -5.25
N VAL A 48 -9.56 5.10 -4.74
CA VAL A 48 -9.90 4.26 -3.58
C VAL A 48 -10.42 2.89 -3.99
N SER A 49 -10.95 2.77 -5.21
CA SER A 49 -11.43 1.49 -5.73
C SER A 49 -10.32 0.74 -6.47
N PRO A 50 -10.02 -0.52 -6.12
CA PRO A 50 -9.05 -1.34 -6.83
C PRO A 50 -9.51 -1.76 -8.23
N PHE A 51 -10.75 -1.42 -8.61
CA PHE A 51 -11.32 -1.70 -9.93
C PHE A 51 -11.29 -0.48 -10.86
N THR A 52 -10.92 0.69 -10.36
CA THR A 52 -10.85 1.92 -11.16
C THR A 52 -9.62 1.88 -12.07
N ASN A 53 -9.86 1.75 -13.38
CA ASN A 53 -8.79 1.79 -14.39
C ASN A 53 -8.38 3.23 -14.73
N ALA A 54 -8.11 4.03 -13.71
CA ALA A 54 -7.64 5.39 -13.79
C ALA A 54 -6.73 5.69 -12.58
N GLY A 55 -6.14 6.88 -12.55
CA GLY A 55 -5.31 7.31 -11.43
C GLY A 55 -3.84 6.90 -11.52
N ASN A 56 -3.07 7.43 -10.58
CA ASN A 56 -1.64 7.24 -10.38
C ASN A 56 -1.36 6.51 -9.06
N VAL A 57 -2.19 6.76 -8.06
CA VAL A 57 -2.09 6.22 -6.70
C VAL A 57 -3.32 5.35 -6.43
N LEU A 58 -3.13 4.18 -5.80
CA LEU A 58 -4.21 3.46 -5.13
C LEU A 58 -4.06 3.62 -3.63
N ASP A 59 -5.16 3.99 -2.99
CA ASP A 59 -5.29 4.09 -1.55
C ASP A 59 -5.59 2.71 -0.94
N VAL A 60 -4.66 2.20 -0.12
CA VAL A 60 -4.76 0.89 0.53
C VAL A 60 -4.87 1.08 2.04
N GLU A 61 -6.11 1.23 2.50
CA GLU A 61 -6.46 1.40 3.91
C GLU A 61 -7.87 0.90 4.22
N ALA A 62 -8.24 0.93 5.51
CA ALA A 62 -9.57 0.52 5.96
C ALA A 62 -10.64 1.45 5.38
N GLY A 63 -11.51 0.91 4.52
CA GLY A 63 -12.56 1.67 3.83
C GLY A 63 -12.26 1.97 2.36
N ALA A 64 -11.03 1.68 1.89
CA ALA A 64 -10.60 1.76 0.50
C ALA A 64 -10.23 0.36 -0.04
N ALA A 65 -9.10 0.21 -0.72
CA ALA A 65 -8.62 -1.08 -1.20
C ALA A 65 -7.97 -1.91 -0.08
N ALA A 66 -8.18 -3.21 -0.09
CA ALA A 66 -7.46 -4.14 0.77
C ALA A 66 -6.05 -4.44 0.21
N PRO A 67 -5.06 -4.80 1.07
CA PRO A 67 -3.72 -5.18 0.61
C PRO A 67 -3.70 -6.25 -0.48
N SER A 68 -4.58 -7.25 -0.39
CA SER A 68 -4.70 -8.33 -1.37
C SER A 68 -5.19 -7.88 -2.75
N GLN A 69 -5.80 -6.70 -2.86
CA GLN A 69 -6.35 -6.16 -4.11
C GLN A 69 -5.33 -5.28 -4.86
N ALA A 70 -4.33 -4.74 -4.16
CA ALA A 70 -3.32 -3.85 -4.74
C ALA A 70 -2.55 -4.47 -5.94
N PRO A 71 -2.14 -5.76 -5.92
CA PRO A 71 -1.43 -6.35 -7.06
C PRO A 71 -2.25 -6.40 -8.35
N GLY A 72 -3.55 -6.64 -8.24
CA GLY A 72 -4.46 -6.63 -9.38
C GLY A 72 -4.58 -5.25 -10.02
N TRP A 73 -4.75 -4.21 -9.19
CA TRP A 73 -4.81 -2.84 -9.68
C TRP A 73 -3.48 -2.40 -10.32
N VAL A 74 -2.35 -2.70 -9.68
CA VAL A 74 -1.02 -2.40 -10.24
C VAL A 74 -0.81 -3.06 -11.60
N THR A 75 -1.21 -4.32 -11.74
CA THR A 75 -1.14 -5.04 -13.03
C THR A 75 -1.99 -4.34 -14.09
N MET A 76 -3.21 -3.94 -13.74
CA MET A 76 -4.11 -3.19 -14.63
C MET A 76 -3.50 -1.83 -15.05
N ARG A 77 -2.91 -1.08 -14.12
CA ARG A 77 -2.32 0.24 -14.42
C ARG A 77 -1.05 0.13 -15.26
N ARG A 78 -0.20 -0.86 -15.01
CA ARG A 78 0.96 -1.16 -15.85
C ARG A 78 0.57 -1.54 -17.27
N ALA A 79 -0.50 -2.33 -17.44
CA ALA A 79 -1.04 -2.65 -18.75
C ALA A 79 -1.56 -1.40 -19.49
N ALA A 80 -1.98 -0.36 -18.75
CA ALA A 80 -2.34 0.94 -19.29
C ALA A 80 -1.14 1.89 -19.50
N GLY A 81 0.11 1.40 -19.35
CA GLY A 81 1.33 2.19 -19.53
C GLY A 81 1.64 3.16 -18.38
N ILE A 82 1.01 3.00 -17.22
CA ILE A 82 1.20 3.86 -16.05
C ILE A 82 2.11 3.15 -15.06
N ALA A 83 3.10 3.88 -14.50
CA ALA A 83 3.85 3.47 -13.33
C ALA A 83 2.98 3.72 -12.07
N PRO A 84 2.47 2.66 -11.40
CA PRO A 84 1.54 2.83 -10.30
C PRO A 84 2.27 3.08 -8.98
N ILE A 85 1.59 3.81 -8.09
CA ILE A 85 2.00 4.09 -6.72
C ILE A 85 0.96 3.48 -5.79
N ILE A 86 1.39 2.89 -4.68
CA ILE A 86 0.50 2.47 -3.59
C ILE A 86 0.71 3.40 -2.41
N TYR A 87 -0.37 4.07 -1.98
CA TYR A 87 -0.44 4.72 -0.68
C TYR A 87 -0.84 3.68 0.37
N VAL A 88 -0.10 3.63 1.48
CA VAL A 88 -0.40 2.72 2.59
C VAL A 88 0.22 3.24 3.90
N GLN A 89 -0.48 3.05 5.02
CA GLN A 89 0.09 3.27 6.35
C GLN A 89 1.32 2.40 6.60
N ALA A 90 2.35 2.94 7.26
CA ALA A 90 3.62 2.25 7.51
C ALA A 90 3.44 0.88 8.18
N SER A 91 2.49 0.78 9.12
CA SER A 91 2.19 -0.48 9.83
C SER A 91 1.51 -1.55 8.96
N SER A 92 0.93 -1.17 7.82
CA SER A 92 0.30 -2.09 6.85
C SER A 92 1.17 -2.36 5.62
N TRP A 93 2.28 -1.65 5.46
CA TRP A 93 3.13 -1.77 4.28
C TRP A 93 3.63 -3.19 4.06
N ALA A 94 4.06 -3.88 5.13
CA ALA A 94 4.46 -5.29 5.09
C ALA A 94 3.38 -6.20 4.48
N SER A 95 2.11 -6.02 4.89
CA SER A 95 0.98 -6.81 4.36
C SER A 95 0.73 -6.56 2.88
N VAL A 96 0.99 -5.35 2.38
CA VAL A 96 0.90 -5.02 0.96
C VAL A 96 2.02 -5.72 0.18
N ARG A 97 3.27 -5.57 0.62
CA ARG A 97 4.43 -6.23 -0.04
C ARG A 97 4.24 -7.74 -0.13
N LEU A 98 3.72 -8.33 0.95
CA LEU A 98 3.34 -9.73 0.96
C LEU A 98 2.29 -10.08 -0.11
N ALA A 99 1.26 -9.26 -0.28
CA ALA A 99 0.25 -9.50 -1.30
C ALA A 99 0.86 -9.52 -2.72
N PHE A 100 1.82 -8.63 -3.00
CA PHE A 100 2.59 -8.63 -4.26
C PHE A 100 3.39 -9.92 -4.44
N ALA A 101 4.14 -10.33 -3.41
CA ALA A 101 4.92 -11.57 -3.43
C ALA A 101 4.03 -12.81 -3.65
N ALA A 102 2.92 -12.93 -2.90
CA ALA A 102 1.99 -14.06 -2.99
C ALA A 102 1.33 -14.20 -4.36
N GLN A 103 1.14 -13.08 -5.07
CA GLN A 103 0.58 -13.03 -6.42
C GLN A 103 1.65 -13.00 -7.52
N ARG A 104 2.94 -12.97 -7.15
CA ARG A 104 4.08 -12.87 -8.07
C ARG A 104 3.99 -11.68 -9.01
N VAL A 105 3.51 -10.55 -8.48
CA VAL A 105 3.47 -9.27 -9.19
C VAL A 105 4.63 -8.43 -8.67
N PRO A 106 5.50 -7.86 -9.53
CA PRO A 106 6.57 -6.98 -9.08
C PRO A 106 6.01 -5.82 -8.26
N GLU A 107 6.67 -5.45 -7.17
CA GLU A 107 6.22 -4.35 -6.32
C GLU A 107 6.15 -3.01 -7.09
N PRO A 108 5.19 -2.13 -6.78
CA PRO A 108 5.06 -0.79 -7.33
C PRO A 108 5.96 0.21 -6.58
N PHE A 109 5.82 1.48 -6.89
CA PHE A 109 6.33 2.53 -6.01
C PHE A 109 5.42 2.69 -4.77
N TYR A 110 5.99 3.16 -3.67
CA TYR A 110 5.28 3.35 -2.41
C TYR A 110 5.26 4.80 -1.93
N TRP A 111 4.10 5.21 -1.44
CA TRP A 111 3.88 6.42 -0.66
C TRP A 111 3.42 5.98 0.74
N ILE A 112 4.24 6.22 1.75
CA ILE A 112 4.04 5.66 3.09
C ILE A 112 3.47 6.70 4.05
N ALA A 113 2.34 6.40 4.69
CA ALA A 113 1.82 7.25 5.76
C ALA A 113 2.46 6.91 7.11
N SER A 114 3.08 7.89 7.75
CA SER A 114 3.67 7.82 9.08
C SER A 114 3.66 9.21 9.70
N TYR A 115 2.62 9.51 10.48
CA TYR A 115 2.39 10.82 11.10
C TYR A 115 3.30 11.06 12.31
N ASP A 116 4.60 11.24 12.06
CA ASP A 116 5.64 11.44 13.08
C ASP A 116 6.26 12.84 13.02
N GLY A 117 5.83 13.69 12.07
CA GLY A 117 6.37 15.02 11.85
C GLY A 117 7.74 15.05 11.17
N ASP A 118 8.33 13.89 10.87
CA ASP A 118 9.63 13.78 10.20
C ASP A 118 9.43 13.57 8.68
N PRO A 119 9.84 14.52 7.82
CA PRO A 119 9.67 14.38 6.38
C PRO A 119 10.62 13.35 5.72
N THR A 120 11.53 12.71 6.46
CA THR A 120 12.47 11.73 5.91
C THR A 120 11.75 10.54 5.28
N ILE A 121 11.94 10.33 3.98
CA ILE A 121 11.31 9.23 3.24
C ILE A 121 11.98 7.91 3.64
N PRO A 122 11.21 6.87 4.04
CA PRO A 122 11.81 5.59 4.41
C PRO A 122 12.39 4.88 3.18
N ALA A 123 13.47 4.14 3.37
CA ALA A 123 14.10 3.36 2.30
C ALA A 123 13.10 2.44 1.60
N GLY A 124 13.12 2.42 0.27
CA GLY A 124 12.19 1.64 -0.56
C GLY A 124 10.85 2.35 -0.84
N ALA A 125 10.60 3.52 -0.25
CA ALA A 125 9.50 4.41 -0.65
C ALA A 125 10.01 5.59 -1.47
N ILE A 126 9.10 6.21 -2.23
CA ILE A 126 9.37 7.44 -2.99
C ILE A 126 8.63 8.66 -2.43
N ALA A 127 7.79 8.44 -1.42
CA ALA A 127 7.11 9.49 -0.69
C ALA A 127 6.75 9.04 0.72
N LYS A 128 6.64 10.02 1.62
CA LYS A 128 6.14 9.84 2.98
C LYS A 128 5.12 10.92 3.29
N GLN A 129 3.92 10.55 3.71
CA GLN A 129 2.99 11.45 4.39
C GLN A 129 3.38 11.51 5.87
N TYR A 130 3.91 12.66 6.30
CA TYR A 130 4.56 12.78 7.60
C TYR A 130 3.76 13.61 8.61
N ALA A 131 2.79 14.40 8.14
CA ALA A 131 1.96 15.23 9.01
C ALA A 131 0.51 15.24 8.52
N ASP A 132 -0.40 14.94 9.43
CA ASP A 132 -1.83 15.13 9.25
C ASP A 132 -2.28 16.47 9.88
N GLN A 133 -3.58 16.76 9.81
CA GLN A 133 -4.18 17.94 10.45
C GLN A 133 -3.79 18.13 11.94
N ALA A 134 -3.51 17.06 12.68
CA ALA A 134 -3.16 17.15 14.09
C ALA A 134 -1.74 17.70 14.29
N LEU A 135 -0.82 17.42 13.36
CA LEU A 135 0.58 17.82 13.43
C LEU A 135 0.87 19.16 12.75
N ILE A 136 0.00 19.62 11.85
CA ILE A 136 0.21 20.87 11.13
C ILE A 136 -0.29 22.07 11.97
N ALA A 137 0.57 23.08 12.13
CA ALA A 137 0.22 24.30 12.85
C ALA A 137 -1.02 24.98 12.23
N GLY A 138 -2.02 25.25 13.07
CA GLY A 138 -3.30 25.81 12.64
C GLY A 138 -4.37 24.77 12.30
N HIS A 139 -4.06 23.48 12.41
CA HIS A 139 -4.97 22.35 12.19
C HIS A 139 -5.79 22.42 10.89
N PRO A 140 -5.13 22.67 9.74
CA PRO A 140 -5.82 22.68 8.47
C PRO A 140 -6.31 21.28 8.10
N HIS A 141 -7.33 21.21 7.24
CA HIS A 141 -7.91 19.95 6.76
C HIS A 141 -7.18 19.41 5.50
N TYR A 142 -5.85 19.36 5.55
CA TYR A 142 -5.00 18.72 4.55
C TYR A 142 -3.81 18.05 5.23
N ASP A 143 -3.21 17.10 4.53
CA ASP A 143 -2.03 16.38 4.99
C ASP A 143 -0.80 16.82 4.17
N LEU A 144 0.39 16.62 4.75
CA LEU A 144 1.66 16.94 4.12
C LEU A 144 2.48 15.68 3.85
N SER A 145 2.95 15.60 2.61
CA SER A 145 3.88 14.58 2.16
C SER A 145 5.18 15.18 1.67
N ASN A 146 6.29 14.51 1.98
CA ASN A 146 7.55 14.71 1.27
C ASN A 146 7.61 13.71 0.11
N VAL A 147 8.03 14.18 -1.07
CA VAL A 147 8.20 13.34 -2.25
C VAL A 147 9.62 13.44 -2.80
N ASP A 148 10.13 12.31 -3.29
CA ASP A 148 11.41 12.26 -3.99
C ASP A 148 11.29 12.79 -5.43
N ALA A 149 12.41 12.78 -6.17
CA ALA A 149 12.41 13.19 -7.57
C ALA A 149 11.71 12.17 -8.50
N ASN A 150 11.68 10.89 -8.13
CA ASN A 150 11.08 9.80 -8.90
C ASN A 150 9.56 9.79 -8.84
N PHE A 151 8.98 10.45 -7.83
CA PHE A 151 7.54 10.76 -7.76
C PHE A 151 7.06 11.53 -9.01
N GLY A 152 7.97 12.10 -9.82
CA GLY A 152 7.70 12.91 -11.01
C GLY A 152 7.98 12.30 -12.39
N GLY A 153 8.22 10.98 -12.51
CA GLY A 153 8.25 10.30 -13.82
C GLY A 153 9.45 9.38 -14.04
N GLY A 154 9.15 8.08 -14.12
CA GLY A 154 9.91 7.08 -14.88
C GLY A 154 11.39 6.94 -14.55
N GLY A 155 11.73 6.15 -13.52
CA GLY A 155 13.08 5.64 -13.34
C GLY A 155 13.34 5.23 -11.90
N SER A 156 13.48 3.92 -11.67
CA SER A 156 14.01 3.39 -10.41
C SER A 156 15.46 3.87 -10.25
N GLN A 157 15.76 4.56 -9.16
CA GLN A 157 17.12 4.65 -8.61
C GLN A 157 17.07 4.13 -7.17
N ILE A 158 17.31 2.83 -7.04
CA ILE A 158 17.64 2.14 -5.79
C ILE A 158 19.09 2.48 -5.44
N GLY A 159 19.34 2.94 -4.21
CA GLY A 159 20.67 3.37 -3.79
C GLY A 159 20.82 3.66 -2.30
N GLU A 160 20.10 2.97 -1.42
CA GLU A 160 20.39 3.02 0.03
C GLU A 160 20.53 1.60 0.58
N GLU A 161 21.55 1.39 1.42
CA GLU A 161 21.85 0.10 2.06
C GLU A 161 20.69 -0.29 3.01
N VAL A 162 20.26 -1.54 2.92
CA VAL A 162 19.25 -2.15 3.79
C VAL A 162 19.85 -2.44 5.16
N THR A 163 19.20 -1.93 6.20
CA THR A 163 19.63 -2.16 7.59
C THR A 163 19.41 -3.63 8.01
N HIS A 164 20.23 -4.10 8.93
CA HIS A 164 20.11 -5.46 9.47
C HIS A 164 18.73 -5.74 10.10
N SER A 165 18.14 -4.73 10.75
CA SER A 165 16.78 -4.81 11.29
C SER A 165 15.72 -5.01 10.21
N GLU A 166 15.85 -4.36 9.06
CA GLU A 166 14.93 -4.50 7.93
C GLU A 166 15.04 -5.89 7.30
N LYS A 167 16.26 -6.41 7.14
CA LYS A 167 16.50 -7.78 6.69
C LYS A 167 15.82 -8.81 7.59
N ARG A 168 15.97 -8.67 8.92
CA ARG A 168 15.27 -9.53 9.90
C ARG A 168 13.75 -9.41 9.80
N ALA A 169 13.24 -8.19 9.62
CA ALA A 169 11.81 -7.96 9.46
C ALA A 169 11.26 -8.66 8.22
N TRP A 170 11.97 -8.60 7.09
CA TRP A 170 11.58 -9.30 5.86
C TRP A 170 11.60 -10.81 6.01
N SER A 171 12.64 -11.37 6.64
CA SER A 171 12.71 -12.82 6.93
C SER A 171 11.57 -13.27 7.85
N ARG A 172 11.26 -12.49 8.89
CA ARG A 172 10.14 -12.79 9.79
C ARG A 172 8.79 -12.75 9.08
N LEU A 173 8.59 -11.76 8.23
CA LEU A 173 7.39 -11.62 7.42
C LEU A 173 7.22 -12.81 6.48
N ALA A 174 8.30 -13.27 5.84
CA ALA A 174 8.27 -14.45 4.98
C ALA A 174 7.88 -15.74 5.72
N TYR A 175 8.26 -15.87 7.00
CA TYR A 175 7.82 -16.99 7.84
C TYR A 175 6.32 -16.91 8.13
N VAL A 176 5.88 -15.78 8.69
CA VAL A 176 4.48 -15.60 9.09
C VAL A 176 3.56 -15.78 7.90
N ALA A 177 3.96 -15.27 6.75
CA ALA A 177 3.09 -15.21 5.59
C ALA A 177 3.30 -16.33 4.57
N GLY A 178 4.54 -16.79 4.40
CA GLY A 178 4.87 -17.88 3.50
C GLY A 178 4.60 -19.24 4.13
N LEU A 179 4.85 -19.37 5.44
CA LEU A 179 4.76 -20.65 6.17
C LEU A 179 3.56 -20.70 7.12
N GLY A 180 2.93 -19.56 7.41
CA GLY A 180 1.78 -19.49 8.33
C GLY A 180 2.17 -19.59 9.81
N ARG A 181 3.43 -19.28 10.15
CA ARG A 181 3.95 -19.39 11.52
C ARG A 181 5.11 -18.44 11.79
N GLU A 182 5.40 -18.20 13.05
CA GLU A 182 6.60 -17.48 13.47
C GLU A 182 7.87 -18.34 13.25
N PRO A 183 9.04 -17.70 13.06
CA PRO A 183 10.33 -18.37 13.09
C PRO A 183 10.58 -19.02 14.45
N GLU A 184 11.26 -20.16 14.44
CA GLU A 184 11.51 -20.99 15.62
C GLU A 184 12.43 -20.31 16.65
N SER A 185 13.23 -19.35 16.20
CA SER A 185 14.12 -18.54 17.06
C SER A 185 14.63 -17.30 16.33
N ASP A 186 15.19 -16.36 17.09
CA ASP A 186 15.94 -15.25 16.53
C ASP A 186 17.14 -15.71 15.69
N ALA A 187 17.78 -16.83 16.04
CA ALA A 187 18.91 -17.35 15.26
C ALA A 187 18.51 -17.74 13.82
N VAL A 188 17.27 -18.19 13.62
CA VAL A 188 16.73 -18.45 12.28
C VAL A 188 16.52 -17.15 11.49
N LEU A 189 16.07 -16.09 12.16
CA LEU A 189 15.97 -14.77 11.54
C LEU A 189 17.33 -14.20 11.18
N GLU A 190 18.33 -14.38 12.04
CA GLU A 190 19.71 -13.95 11.79
C GLU A 190 20.33 -14.68 10.60
N ASP A 191 20.12 -15.99 10.49
CA ASP A 191 20.59 -16.79 9.36
C ASP A 191 20.00 -16.28 8.03
N TRP A 192 18.69 -16.00 8.00
CA TRP A 192 18.04 -15.47 6.79
C TRP A 192 18.41 -14.02 6.50
N ALA A 193 18.49 -13.16 7.52
CA ALA A 193 18.90 -11.77 7.36
C ALA A 193 20.32 -11.67 6.79
N SER A 194 21.23 -12.53 7.24
CA SER A 194 22.62 -12.57 6.75
C SER A 194 22.77 -12.97 5.28
N LYS A 195 21.75 -13.62 4.70
CA LYS A 195 21.71 -13.98 3.28
C LYS A 195 21.24 -12.85 2.38
N ILE A 196 20.62 -11.81 2.95
CA ILE A 196 20.17 -10.63 2.21
C ILE A 196 21.35 -9.66 2.09
N ALA A 197 21.70 -9.30 0.86
CA ALA A 197 22.76 -8.36 0.55
C ALA A 197 22.49 -6.99 1.17
N ASP A 198 23.55 -6.26 1.54
CA ASP A 198 23.44 -4.92 2.12
C ASP A 198 22.78 -3.93 1.16
N ASP A 199 22.92 -4.12 -0.15
CA ASP A 199 22.22 -3.32 -1.16
C ASP A 199 20.77 -3.79 -1.42
N GLY A 200 20.30 -4.83 -0.72
CA GLY A 200 18.98 -5.41 -0.88
C GLY A 200 18.75 -6.13 -2.21
N SER A 201 19.75 -6.20 -3.10
CA SER A 201 19.60 -6.64 -4.49
C SER A 201 19.06 -8.07 -4.65
N ASN A 202 19.25 -8.91 -3.63
CA ASN A 202 18.82 -10.30 -3.64
C ASN A 202 17.65 -10.60 -2.68
N VAL A 203 17.03 -9.58 -2.06
CA VAL A 203 15.96 -9.77 -1.07
C VAL A 203 14.86 -10.67 -1.60
N ASP A 204 14.38 -10.42 -2.81
CA ASP A 204 13.29 -11.19 -3.42
C ASP A 204 13.66 -12.66 -3.56
N SER A 205 14.92 -12.95 -3.94
CA SER A 205 15.39 -14.33 -4.09
C SER A 205 15.48 -15.04 -2.74
N VAL A 206 15.94 -14.35 -1.69
CA VAL A 206 16.03 -14.93 -0.35
C VAL A 206 14.64 -15.17 0.24
N ILE A 207 13.74 -14.19 0.12
CA ILE A 207 12.36 -14.32 0.60
C ILE A 207 11.59 -15.39 -0.18
N ALA A 208 11.76 -15.46 -1.50
CA ALA A 208 11.20 -16.53 -2.31
C ALA A 208 11.68 -17.91 -1.84
N SER A 209 12.94 -18.07 -1.41
CA SER A 209 13.43 -19.36 -0.92
C SER A 209 12.75 -19.85 0.36
N ILE A 210 12.27 -18.93 1.21
CA ILE A 210 11.45 -19.26 2.40
C ILE A 210 10.05 -19.68 1.96
N ILE A 211 9.42 -18.87 1.09
CA ILE A 211 8.03 -19.06 0.64
C ILE A 211 7.88 -20.31 -0.27
N ASP A 212 8.83 -20.55 -1.16
CA ASP A 212 8.84 -21.69 -2.09
C ASP A 212 9.41 -22.97 -1.45
N SER A 213 9.73 -22.94 -0.16
CA SER A 213 10.04 -24.15 0.58
C SER A 213 8.89 -25.16 0.52
N PRO A 214 9.13 -26.47 0.70
CA PRO A 214 8.06 -27.47 0.70
C PRO A 214 6.92 -27.16 1.67
N GLU A 215 7.26 -26.56 2.81
CA GLU A 215 6.30 -26.07 3.80
C GLU A 215 5.48 -24.89 3.26
N GLY A 216 6.14 -23.89 2.67
CA GLY A 216 5.46 -22.69 2.18
C GLY A 216 4.57 -22.97 0.98
N VAL A 217 4.98 -23.86 0.07
CA VAL A 217 4.13 -24.35 -1.03
C VAL A 217 2.86 -25.00 -0.48
N LYS A 218 2.98 -25.80 0.59
CA LYS A 218 1.84 -26.46 1.23
C LYS A 218 0.92 -25.44 1.92
N HIS A 219 1.49 -24.47 2.64
CA HIS A 219 0.72 -23.41 3.29
C HIS A 219 -0.06 -22.58 2.26
N LEU A 220 0.59 -22.12 1.20
CA LEU A 220 -0.05 -21.34 0.15
C LEU A 220 -1.13 -22.14 -0.59
N ALA A 221 -0.95 -23.44 -0.80
CA ALA A 221 -2.00 -24.30 -1.35
C ALA A 221 -3.23 -24.37 -0.44
N SER A 222 -3.03 -24.48 0.88
CA SER A 222 -4.13 -24.45 1.87
C SER A 222 -4.84 -23.10 1.91
N VAL A 223 -4.09 -22.00 1.89
CA VAL A 223 -4.67 -20.64 1.84
C VAL A 223 -5.50 -20.46 0.58
N ARG A 224 -4.97 -20.87 -0.59
CA ARG A 224 -5.72 -20.80 -1.86
C ARG A 224 -7.00 -21.61 -1.82
N ALA A 225 -6.97 -22.83 -1.26
CA ALA A 225 -8.16 -23.65 -1.13
C ALA A 225 -9.23 -22.98 -0.25
N LEU A 226 -8.84 -22.32 0.84
CA LEU A 226 -9.75 -21.58 1.72
C LEU A 226 -10.36 -20.34 1.03
N THR A 227 -9.57 -19.62 0.23
CA THR A 227 -10.07 -18.43 -0.49
C THR A 227 -10.87 -18.76 -1.75
N SER A 228 -10.78 -20.01 -2.25
CA SER A 228 -11.53 -20.48 -3.44
C SER A 228 -12.85 -21.15 -3.07
N ALA A 229 -13.10 -21.40 -1.79
CA ALA A 229 -14.36 -21.96 -1.32
C ALA A 229 -15.45 -20.89 -1.41
N THR A 230 -16.45 -21.12 -2.26
CA THR A 230 -17.68 -20.32 -2.30
C THR A 230 -18.27 -20.26 -0.88
N PRO A 231 -18.59 -19.08 -0.34
CA PRO A 231 -19.27 -19.01 0.95
C PRO A 231 -20.58 -19.77 0.85
N VAL A 232 -20.74 -20.80 1.67
CA VAL A 232 -22.03 -21.46 1.84
C VAL A 232 -22.92 -20.47 2.55
N LEU A 233 -23.74 -19.75 1.77
CA LEU A 233 -24.88 -19.01 2.30
C LEU A 233 -25.80 -20.03 2.97
N VAL A 234 -25.71 -20.12 4.30
CA VAL A 234 -26.71 -20.83 5.10
C VAL A 234 -27.96 -19.95 5.05
N PRO A 235 -29.06 -20.39 4.41
CA PRO A 235 -30.26 -19.57 4.37
C PRO A 235 -30.83 -19.46 5.80
N HIS A 236 -30.79 -18.26 6.36
CA HIS A 236 -31.57 -17.95 7.56
C HIS A 236 -33.05 -18.10 7.22
N LYS A 237 -33.69 -19.16 7.74
CA LYS A 237 -35.16 -19.22 7.79
C LYS A 237 -35.64 -18.08 8.68
N HIS A 238 -36.24 -17.06 8.08
CA HIS A 238 -37.08 -16.13 8.81
C HIS A 238 -38.25 -16.93 9.45
N PRO A 239 -38.49 -16.81 10.77
CA PRO A 239 -39.71 -17.34 11.35
C PRO A 239 -40.89 -16.59 10.74
N ALA A 240 -41.87 -17.35 10.24
CA ALA A 240 -43.10 -16.82 9.68
C ALA A 240 -43.83 -15.98 10.75
N SER A 241 -44.21 -14.76 10.41
CA SER A 241 -45.11 -13.95 11.22
C SER A 241 -46.48 -14.62 11.23
N GLU A 242 -46.91 -15.12 12.40
CA GLU A 242 -48.30 -15.50 12.62
C GLU A 242 -49.16 -14.24 12.55
N ALA A 243 -50.10 -14.21 11.60
CA ALA A 243 -51.17 -13.24 11.57
C ALA A 243 -52.15 -13.58 12.69
N VAL A 244 -52.24 -12.71 13.69
CA VAL A 244 -53.34 -12.71 14.66
C VAL A 244 -54.52 -12.04 13.98
N ALA A 245 -55.58 -12.80 13.72
CA ALA A 245 -56.88 -12.29 13.31
C ALA A 245 -57.70 -12.01 14.57
N ASP A 246 -58.22 -10.78 14.69
CA ASP A 246 -59.37 -10.43 15.54
C ASP A 246 -60.66 -10.53 14.71
#